data_AF-A0AAD7JC94-F1
#
_entry.id   AF-A0AAD7JC94-F1
#
_cell.length_a   1.000
_cell.length_b   1.000
_cell.length_c   1.000
_cell.angle_alpha   90.00
_cell.angle_beta   90.00
_cell.angle_gamma   90.00
#
_symmetry.space_group_name_H-M   'P 1'
#
loop_
_entity.id
_entity.type
_entity.pdbx_description
1 polymer ?
#
loop_
_entity_poly.entity_id
_entity_poly.type
_entity_poly.pdbx_seq_one_letter_code
_entity_poly.pdbx_strand_id
1 'polypeptide(L)'
;MTLGPAVPNALVESNLRYLRFPLVSACLISHPGARVRLQSDVRHQHARQPDGVVDQRHRLHLAVVPTLVKILDGASTDADFNQTENMFVFPANKALRLSNAAYSPANALHPFHLHGNNFWVVQSNATDIINTVNPIRRDVAGTASRGMILRFTTDKPGPLPPNCHIFYHFVTGLGSVIVGGPDEILQQVHPIEGWDALCPAYNALPPDEQRCNRASMRE
;
A
#
# COMPACT_ATOMS: atom_id res chain seq x y z
N MET A 1 -17.31 19.99 21.70
CA MET A 1 -16.90 20.92 20.63
C MET A 1 -15.39 21.00 20.67
N THR A 2 -14.70 20.41 19.69
CA THR A 2 -13.23 20.48 19.64
C THR A 2 -12.83 21.87 19.13
N LEU A 3 -12.00 22.57 19.90
CA LEU A 3 -11.41 23.84 19.49
C LEU A 3 -10.75 23.66 18.12
N GLY A 4 -11.16 24.47 17.15
CA GLY A 4 -10.56 24.48 15.82
C GLY A 4 -9.05 24.78 15.88
N PRO A 5 -8.32 24.61 14.76
CA PRO A 5 -6.89 24.84 14.72
C PRO A 5 -6.52 26.28 15.13
N ALA A 6 -5.39 26.45 15.81
CA ALA A 6 -4.86 27.75 16.23
C ALA A 6 -4.56 28.72 15.06
N VAL A 7 -4.49 28.18 13.83
CA VAL A 7 -4.40 28.94 12.59
C VAL A 7 -5.72 28.71 11.82
N PRO A 8 -6.56 29.75 11.63
CA PRO A 8 -7.91 29.61 11.06
C PRO A 8 -7.98 28.91 9.69
N ASN A 9 -6.86 28.91 8.96
CA ASN A 9 -6.75 28.37 7.60
C ASN A 9 -5.77 27.18 7.48
N ALA A 10 -5.27 26.62 8.59
CA ALA A 10 -4.42 25.44 8.50
C ALA A 10 -5.24 24.23 8.07
N LEU A 11 -4.91 23.67 6.91
CA LEU A 11 -5.44 22.39 6.45
C LEU A 11 -4.82 21.25 7.28
N VAL A 12 -5.50 20.92 8.38
CA VAL A 12 -5.13 19.77 9.23
C VAL A 12 -5.86 18.54 8.71
N GLU A 13 -5.11 17.50 8.28
CA GLU A 13 -5.69 16.29 7.68
C GLU A 13 -6.77 15.63 8.57
N SER A 14 -6.56 15.61 9.89
CA SER A 14 -7.53 15.07 10.85
C SER A 14 -8.88 15.83 10.88
N ASN A 15 -8.92 17.05 10.34
CA ASN A 15 -10.13 17.88 10.24
C ASN A 15 -10.81 17.80 8.86
N LEU A 16 -10.17 17.18 7.87
CA LEU A 16 -10.74 17.00 6.54
C LEU A 16 -11.84 15.94 6.55
N ARG A 17 -12.87 16.16 5.72
CA ARG A 17 -14.08 15.32 5.64
C ARG A 17 -14.42 15.06 4.19
N TYR A 18 -15.01 13.90 3.92
CA TYR A 18 -15.47 13.58 2.57
C TYR A 18 -16.78 14.32 2.25
N LEU A 19 -16.81 15.01 1.10
CA LEU A 19 -17.90 15.92 0.72
C LEU A 19 -19.18 15.20 0.24
N ARG A 20 -19.11 13.92 -0.14
CA ARG A 20 -20.23 13.15 -0.70
C ARG A 20 -20.58 11.95 0.18
N PHE A 21 -21.13 12.21 1.36
CA PHE A 21 -21.66 11.15 2.22
C PHE A 21 -22.97 10.59 1.65
N PRO A 22 -23.05 9.27 1.40
CA PRO A 22 -24.14 8.51 2.01
C PRO A 22 -23.66 7.22 2.72
N LEU A 23 -24.62 6.60 3.41
CA LEU A 23 -24.53 5.55 4.43
C LEU A 23 -23.69 4.29 4.10
N VAL A 24 -23.39 4.00 2.82
CA VAL A 24 -22.59 2.83 2.41
C VAL A 24 -21.14 2.90 2.93
N SER A 25 -20.59 4.12 3.05
CA SER A 25 -19.25 4.36 3.59
C SER A 25 -19.09 3.97 5.06
N ALA A 26 -20.13 4.15 5.88
CA ALA A 26 -20.05 3.90 7.32
C ALA A 26 -19.82 2.40 7.62
N CYS A 27 -20.41 1.51 6.82
CA CYS A 27 -20.27 0.06 6.96
C CYS A 27 -18.81 -0.37 6.70
N LEU A 28 -18.20 0.07 5.60
CA LEU A 28 -16.82 -0.26 5.24
C LEU A 28 -15.78 0.35 6.21
N ILE A 29 -16.04 1.55 6.71
CA ILE A 29 -15.13 2.23 7.64
C ILE A 29 -15.17 1.57 9.03
N SER A 30 -16.33 1.11 9.47
CA SER A 30 -16.54 0.50 10.80
C SER A 30 -16.32 -1.02 10.84
N HIS A 31 -16.34 -1.71 9.68
CA HIS A 31 -16.11 -3.16 9.63
C HIS A 31 -14.72 -3.53 10.15
N PRO A 32 -14.57 -4.62 10.94
CA PRO A 32 -13.28 -5.03 11.47
C PRO A 32 -12.26 -5.34 10.36
N GLY A 33 -12.68 -5.99 9.27
CA GLY A 33 -11.86 -6.25 8.07
C GLY A 33 -10.60 -7.08 8.33
N ALA A 34 -9.92 -7.53 7.26
CA ALA A 34 -8.59 -8.09 7.43
C ALA A 34 -7.58 -6.97 7.70
N ARG A 35 -6.56 -7.24 8.52
CA ARG A 35 -5.60 -6.23 8.99
C ARG A 35 -4.23 -6.48 8.40
N VAL A 36 -3.70 -5.48 7.70
CA VAL A 36 -2.32 -5.44 7.20
C VAL A 36 -1.57 -4.38 7.99
N ARG A 37 -0.40 -4.74 8.49
CA ARG A 37 0.53 -3.82 9.14
C ARG A 37 1.74 -3.61 8.24
N LEU A 38 2.00 -2.35 7.92
CA LEU A 38 3.27 -1.94 7.34
C LEU A 38 4.18 -1.47 8.46
N GLN A 39 5.49 -1.55 8.21
CA GLN A 39 6.50 -1.09 9.14
C GLN A 39 7.39 -0.07 8.44
N SER A 40 7.34 1.19 8.89
CA SER A 40 8.21 2.25 8.35
C SER A 40 9.68 2.13 8.78
N ASP A 41 9.99 1.30 9.78
CA ASP A 41 11.36 1.05 10.22
C ASP A 41 11.85 -0.36 9.90
N VAL A 42 12.78 -0.40 8.96
CA VAL A 42 13.49 -1.60 8.52
C VAL A 42 14.45 -2.19 9.55
N ARG A 43 14.66 -1.55 10.72
CA ARG A 43 15.55 -2.05 11.79
C ARG A 43 14.85 -2.90 12.85
N HIS A 44 13.53 -2.85 12.97
CA HIS A 44 12.77 -3.58 13.98
C HIS A 44 11.72 -4.50 13.33
N GLN A 45 12.18 -5.65 12.80
CA GLN A 45 11.35 -6.66 12.13
C GLN A 45 10.82 -7.78 13.05
N HIS A 46 10.99 -7.70 14.36
CA HIS A 46 10.76 -8.84 15.27
C HIS A 46 9.88 -8.52 16.48
N ALA A 47 8.68 -7.97 16.25
CA ALA A 47 7.65 -7.92 17.30
C ALA A 47 6.42 -8.72 16.87
N ARG A 48 6.37 -10.00 17.27
CA ARG A 48 5.19 -10.86 17.16
C ARG A 48 4.08 -10.33 18.06
N GLN A 49 2.92 -9.93 17.52
CA GLN A 49 1.70 -9.57 18.28
C GLN A 49 0.42 -9.78 17.41
N PRO A 50 -0.79 -9.64 17.99
CA PRO A 50 -1.81 -10.66 18.20
C PRO A 50 -2.63 -11.05 16.96
N ASP A 51 -3.40 -12.13 17.10
CA ASP A 51 -4.16 -12.87 16.10
C ASP A 51 -4.84 -12.04 14.99
N GLY A 52 -4.53 -12.38 13.73
CA GLY A 52 -5.21 -11.87 12.52
C GLY A 52 -4.64 -10.58 11.91
N VAL A 53 -3.42 -10.17 12.27
CA VAL A 53 -2.66 -9.10 11.60
C VAL A 53 -1.57 -9.72 10.72
N VAL A 54 -1.55 -9.39 9.43
CA VAL A 54 -0.45 -9.76 8.52
C VAL A 54 0.55 -8.61 8.49
N ASP A 55 1.82 -8.89 8.81
CA ASP A 55 2.86 -7.87 8.99
C ASP A 55 3.88 -7.90 7.85
N GLN A 56 4.41 -6.74 7.50
CA GLN A 56 5.58 -6.61 6.64
C GLN A 56 6.80 -7.23 7.33
N ARG A 57 7.17 -8.43 6.92
CA ARG A 57 8.29 -9.18 7.53
C ARG A 57 9.65 -8.85 6.91
N HIS A 58 9.64 -8.43 5.64
CA HIS A 58 10.86 -8.18 4.87
C HIS A 58 10.81 -6.82 4.18
N ARG A 59 11.98 -6.33 3.77
CA ARG A 59 12.05 -5.27 2.78
C ARG A 59 11.43 -5.79 1.49
N LEU A 60 10.69 -4.94 0.78
CA LEU A 60 10.20 -5.28 -0.55
C LEU A 60 11.41 -5.39 -1.49
N HIS A 61 11.65 -6.60 -1.97
CA HIS A 61 12.50 -6.84 -3.12
C HIS A 61 11.61 -6.99 -4.35
N LEU A 62 11.78 -6.10 -5.32
CA LEU A 62 11.04 -6.19 -6.57
C LEU A 62 11.40 -7.49 -7.29
N ALA A 63 10.37 -8.25 -7.66
CA ALA A 63 10.52 -9.50 -8.37
C ALA A 63 11.06 -9.27 -9.79
N VAL A 64 11.87 -10.21 -10.27
CA VAL A 64 12.36 -10.21 -11.67
C VAL A 64 11.18 -10.41 -12.64
N VAL A 65 10.22 -11.25 -12.26
CA VAL A 65 8.96 -11.45 -12.98
C VAL A 65 7.87 -10.59 -12.32
N PRO A 66 7.17 -9.71 -13.05
CA PRO A 66 6.12 -8.88 -12.49
C PRO A 66 5.02 -9.69 -11.80
N THR A 67 4.50 -9.18 -10.68
CA THR A 67 3.46 -9.87 -9.89
C THR A 67 2.23 -10.26 -10.71
N LEU A 68 1.80 -9.38 -11.62
CA LEU A 68 0.64 -9.67 -12.48
C LEU A 68 0.92 -10.87 -13.41
N VAL A 69 2.12 -11.00 -13.98
CA VAL A 69 2.51 -12.16 -14.80
C VAL A 69 2.40 -13.43 -13.98
N LYS A 70 2.97 -13.46 -12.77
CA LYS A 70 2.91 -14.63 -11.89
C LYS A 70 1.48 -15.07 -11.58
N ILE A 71 0.58 -14.10 -11.35
CA ILE A 71 -0.82 -14.39 -11.07
C ILE A 71 -1.51 -14.95 -12.31
N LEU A 72 -1.26 -14.36 -13.49
CA LEU A 72 -1.79 -14.87 -14.76
C LEU A 72 -1.27 -16.29 -15.09
N ASP A 73 -0.07 -16.63 -14.61
CA ASP A 73 0.51 -17.98 -14.67
C ASP A 73 0.00 -18.93 -13.56
N GLY A 74 -0.93 -18.48 -12.72
CA GLY A 74 -1.64 -19.32 -11.73
C GLY A 74 -1.29 -19.08 -10.26
N ALA A 75 -0.40 -18.13 -9.93
CA ALA A 75 -0.13 -17.78 -8.54
C ALA A 75 -1.38 -17.14 -7.88
N SER A 76 -1.82 -17.69 -6.74
CA SER A 76 -3.09 -17.30 -6.10
C SER A 76 -3.02 -17.20 -4.58
N THR A 77 -1.89 -17.56 -3.96
CA THR A 77 -1.70 -17.53 -2.51
C THR A 77 -0.35 -16.90 -2.14
N ASP A 78 -0.21 -16.44 -0.89
CA ASP A 78 1.06 -15.87 -0.39
C ASP A 78 2.26 -16.82 -0.59
N ALA A 79 2.02 -18.14 -0.53
CA ALA A 79 3.04 -19.17 -0.66
C ALA A 79 3.60 -19.31 -2.08
N ASP A 80 2.91 -18.78 -3.09
CA ASP A 80 3.33 -18.81 -4.49
C ASP A 80 4.40 -17.74 -4.80
N PHE A 81 4.69 -16.86 -3.83
CA PHE A 81 5.65 -15.77 -3.96
C PHE A 81 6.83 -15.93 -3.01
N ASN A 82 7.98 -15.35 -3.37
CA ASN A 82 9.12 -15.32 -2.46
C ASN A 82 8.80 -14.41 -1.25
N GLN A 83 9.23 -14.81 -0.05
CA GLN A 83 9.04 -14.04 1.18
C GLN A 83 9.59 -12.61 1.11
N THR A 84 10.62 -12.38 0.27
CA THR A 84 11.22 -11.06 0.04
C THR A 84 10.37 -10.16 -0.85
N GLU A 85 9.40 -10.71 -1.58
CA GLU A 85 8.43 -9.94 -2.37
C GLU A 85 7.34 -9.30 -1.51
N ASN A 86 7.25 -9.68 -0.22
CA ASN A 86 6.39 -9.05 0.79
C ASN A 86 4.93 -8.92 0.33
N MET A 87 4.37 -10.07 -0.06
CA MET A 87 3.03 -10.22 -0.65
C MET A 87 1.99 -10.52 0.43
N PHE A 88 0.80 -9.94 0.25
CA PHE A 88 -0.41 -10.26 1.02
C PHE A 88 -1.60 -10.45 0.08
N VAL A 89 -2.07 -11.68 -0.03
CA VAL A 89 -3.15 -12.07 -0.94
C VAL A 89 -4.47 -12.16 -0.17
N PHE A 90 -5.48 -11.48 -0.70
CA PHE A 90 -6.83 -11.47 -0.17
C PHE A 90 -7.85 -11.80 -1.26
N PRO A 91 -8.98 -12.44 -0.92
CA PRO A 91 -10.10 -12.57 -1.84
C PRO A 91 -10.62 -11.20 -2.30
N ALA A 92 -11.38 -11.16 -3.39
CA ALA A 92 -12.07 -9.94 -3.79
C ALA A 92 -13.13 -9.50 -2.75
N ASN A 93 -13.51 -8.23 -2.82
CA ASN A 93 -14.58 -7.62 -2.03
C ASN A 93 -14.38 -7.73 -0.51
N LYS A 94 -13.12 -7.73 -0.04
CA LYS A 94 -12.78 -7.70 1.38
C LYS A 94 -12.46 -6.27 1.82
N ALA A 95 -13.01 -5.87 2.96
CA ALA A 95 -12.61 -4.65 3.63
C ALA A 95 -11.26 -4.87 4.34
N LEU A 96 -10.29 -4.01 4.06
CA LEU A 96 -8.94 -4.06 4.61
C LEU A 96 -8.68 -2.86 5.51
N ARG A 97 -7.93 -3.09 6.59
CA ARG A 97 -7.30 -2.06 7.42
C ARG A 97 -5.80 -2.12 7.22
N LEU A 98 -5.24 -1.06 6.67
CA LEU A 98 -3.80 -0.87 6.62
C LEU A 98 -3.38 0.06 7.74
N SER A 99 -2.48 -0.38 8.60
CA SER A 99 -1.89 0.47 9.63
C SER A 99 -0.39 0.49 9.48
N ASN A 100 0.22 1.67 9.62
CA ASN A 100 1.65 1.77 9.86
C ASN A 100 1.87 2.14 11.33
N ALA A 101 2.73 1.40 12.01
CA ALA A 101 2.97 1.57 13.43
C ALA A 101 3.60 2.94 13.72
N ALA A 102 3.30 3.44 14.91
CA ALA A 102 3.85 4.66 15.50
C ALA A 102 5.34 4.51 15.79
N TYR A 103 6.18 4.53 14.76
CA TYR A 103 7.63 4.55 14.90
C TYR A 103 8.28 5.23 13.70
N SER A 104 8.85 6.40 13.95
CA SER A 104 9.68 7.10 12.99
C SER A 104 10.84 7.77 13.74
N PRO A 105 12.09 7.38 13.47
CA PRO A 105 13.25 8.08 14.00
C PRO A 105 13.16 9.57 13.65
N ALA A 106 13.33 10.44 14.65
CA ALA A 106 13.20 11.89 14.51
C ALA A 106 11.83 12.40 13.97
N ASN A 107 10.76 11.61 14.13
CA ASN A 107 9.42 11.97 13.65
C ASN A 107 9.36 12.24 12.12
N ALA A 108 10.22 11.57 11.34
CA ALA A 108 10.22 11.67 9.89
C ALA A 108 8.88 11.22 9.30
N LEU A 109 8.36 12.01 8.35
CA LEU A 109 7.09 11.74 7.68
C LEU A 109 7.33 10.83 6.47
N HIS A 110 6.62 9.71 6.42
CA HIS A 110 6.59 8.81 5.27
C HIS A 110 5.22 8.91 4.57
N PRO A 111 5.13 9.50 3.38
CA PRO A 111 3.89 9.48 2.61
C PRO A 111 3.71 8.10 2.00
N PHE A 112 2.65 7.38 2.36
CA PHE A 112 2.29 6.11 1.74
C PHE A 112 1.22 6.32 0.67
N HIS A 113 1.49 5.83 -0.52
CA HIS A 113 0.56 5.75 -1.63
C HIS A 113 0.02 4.32 -1.77
N LEU A 114 -1.26 4.18 -2.15
CA LEU A 114 -1.87 2.90 -2.50
C LEU A 114 -2.34 2.93 -3.95
N HIS A 115 -1.84 1.98 -4.74
CA HIS A 115 -2.26 1.82 -6.12
C HIS A 115 -3.69 1.25 -6.23
N GLY A 116 -4.40 1.62 -7.29
CA GLY A 116 -5.73 1.11 -7.64
C GLY A 116 -6.89 1.61 -6.75
N ASN A 117 -6.61 2.16 -5.57
CA ASN A 117 -7.61 2.51 -4.58
C ASN A 117 -7.42 3.88 -3.95
N ASN A 118 -8.52 4.62 -3.83
CA ASN A 118 -8.64 5.67 -2.83
C ASN A 118 -9.11 5.04 -1.52
N PHE A 119 -8.43 5.37 -0.43
CA PHE A 119 -8.71 4.89 0.92
C PHE A 119 -9.27 5.99 1.81
N TRP A 120 -9.95 5.56 2.87
CA TRP A 120 -10.38 6.41 3.98
C TRP A 120 -9.25 6.55 4.99
N VAL A 121 -8.87 7.79 5.32
CA VAL A 121 -7.89 8.07 6.38
C VAL A 121 -8.62 8.11 7.72
N VAL A 122 -8.82 6.93 8.31
CA VAL A 122 -9.55 6.76 9.58
C VAL A 122 -8.77 7.35 10.75
N GLN A 123 -7.44 7.28 10.71
CA GLN A 123 -6.56 7.98 11.62
C GLN A 123 -5.39 8.56 10.82
N SER A 124 -5.25 9.88 10.84
CA SER A 124 -4.09 10.60 10.29
C SER A 124 -2.96 10.66 11.31
N ASN A 125 -1.70 10.84 10.88
CA ASN A 125 -0.59 11.07 11.79
C ASN A 125 -0.67 12.39 12.60
N ALA A 126 -1.61 13.29 12.30
CA ALA A 126 -1.82 14.49 13.10
C ALA A 126 -2.52 14.22 14.44
N THR A 127 -3.14 13.05 14.64
CA THR A 127 -3.97 12.75 15.82
C THR A 127 -4.00 11.26 16.13
N ASP A 128 -4.33 10.92 17.37
CA ASP A 128 -4.71 9.59 17.82
C ASP A 128 -6.24 9.33 17.72
N ILE A 129 -7.01 10.37 17.34
CA ILE A 129 -8.46 10.26 17.17
C ILE A 129 -8.78 9.42 15.91
N ILE A 130 -9.58 8.38 16.11
CA ILE A 130 -10.13 7.53 15.06
C ILE A 130 -11.46 8.14 14.59
N ASN A 131 -11.52 8.60 13.34
CA ASN A 131 -12.76 9.03 12.70
C ASN A 131 -13.34 7.91 11.84
N THR A 132 -14.32 7.18 12.36
CA THR A 132 -15.08 6.17 11.60
C THR A 132 -16.37 6.69 10.97
N VAL A 133 -16.72 7.96 11.23
CA VAL A 133 -18.00 8.54 10.80
C VAL A 133 -17.86 9.12 9.41
N ASN A 134 -16.90 10.01 9.19
CA ASN A 134 -16.71 10.73 7.93
C ASN A 134 -15.24 11.13 7.64
N PRO A 135 -14.30 10.18 7.68
CA PRO A 135 -12.90 10.46 7.37
C PRO A 135 -12.74 10.99 5.95
N ILE A 136 -11.65 11.72 5.70
CA ILE A 136 -11.26 12.11 4.35
C ILE A 136 -10.91 10.87 3.51
N ARG A 137 -11.17 10.95 2.20
CA ARG A 137 -10.82 9.91 1.23
C ARG A 137 -9.77 10.44 0.26
N ARG A 138 -8.65 9.73 0.10
CA ARG A 138 -7.52 10.07 -0.77
C ARG A 138 -6.68 8.84 -1.11
N ASP A 139 -5.57 9.01 -1.81
CA ASP A 139 -4.69 7.94 -2.31
C ASP A 139 -3.25 8.01 -1.76
N VAL A 140 -2.88 9.11 -1.10
CA VAL A 140 -1.59 9.30 -0.41
C VAL A 140 -1.83 9.88 0.97
N ALA A 141 -1.30 9.29 2.04
CA ALA A 141 -1.38 9.84 3.39
C ALA A 141 -0.06 9.65 4.16
N GLY A 142 0.26 10.61 5.01
CA GLY A 142 1.51 10.63 5.76
C GLY A 142 1.41 9.87 7.07
N THR A 143 2.41 9.05 7.37
CA THR A 143 2.60 8.40 8.67
C THR A 143 3.93 8.81 9.29
N ALA A 144 3.95 9.01 10.60
CA ALA A 144 5.15 9.28 11.40
C ALA A 144 4.94 8.70 12.82
N SER A 145 5.36 9.43 13.86
CA SER A 145 5.30 8.95 15.26
C SER A 145 3.92 8.64 15.81
N ARG A 146 2.82 9.16 15.25
CA ARG A 146 1.45 8.82 15.70
C ARG A 146 0.83 7.68 14.90
N GLY A 147 1.53 7.19 13.88
CA GLY A 147 1.05 6.15 12.98
C GLY A 147 -0.08 6.65 12.07
N MET A 148 -0.69 5.72 11.37
CA MET A 148 -1.79 5.97 10.43
C MET A 148 -2.68 4.74 10.34
N ILE A 149 -3.99 4.94 10.15
CA ILE A 149 -4.94 3.87 9.85
C ILE A 149 -5.72 4.24 8.58
N LEU A 150 -5.61 3.38 7.57
CA LEU A 150 -6.32 3.48 6.31
C LEU A 150 -7.33 2.34 6.18
N ARG A 151 -8.46 2.60 5.53
CA ARG A 151 -9.47 1.60 5.15
C ARG A 151 -9.75 1.65 3.67
N PHE A 152 -9.80 0.48 3.03
CA PHE A 152 -10.16 0.33 1.62
C PHE A 152 -10.70 -1.08 1.36
N THR A 153 -11.07 -1.37 0.13
CA THR A 153 -11.63 -2.65 -0.30
C THR A 153 -10.80 -3.28 -1.42
N THR A 154 -10.84 -4.61 -1.51
CA THR A 154 -10.35 -5.37 -2.68
C THR A 154 -11.45 -5.55 -3.73
N ASP A 155 -12.23 -4.51 -3.99
CA ASP A 155 -13.32 -4.48 -4.99
C ASP A 155 -12.82 -4.28 -6.43
N LYS A 156 -11.53 -3.95 -6.59
CA LYS A 156 -10.84 -3.87 -7.87
C LYS A 156 -9.75 -4.95 -7.91
N PRO A 157 -9.96 -6.02 -8.69
CA PRO A 157 -8.97 -7.10 -8.79
C PRO A 157 -7.63 -6.59 -9.31
N GLY A 158 -6.54 -7.00 -8.67
CA GLY A 158 -5.20 -6.64 -9.12
C GLY A 158 -4.13 -6.67 -8.02
N PRO A 159 -2.85 -6.53 -8.40
CA PRO A 159 -1.80 -6.10 -7.48
C PRO A 159 -1.98 -4.61 -7.14
N LEU A 160 -2.12 -4.31 -5.85
CA LEU A 160 -2.43 -3.01 -5.27
C LEU A 160 -1.31 -2.58 -4.29
N PRO A 161 -0.07 -2.36 -4.75
CA PRO A 161 1.05 -2.11 -3.86
C PRO A 161 0.87 -0.85 -3.01
N PRO A 162 0.96 -0.93 -1.67
CA PRO A 162 1.24 0.23 -0.85
C PRO A 162 2.75 0.46 -0.73
N ASN A 163 3.21 1.68 -0.96
CA ASN A 163 4.62 2.03 -0.82
C ASN A 163 4.83 3.47 -0.36
N CYS A 164 6.01 3.73 0.20
CA CYS A 164 6.41 5.10 0.52
C CYS A 164 6.72 5.85 -0.78
N HIS A 165 6.01 6.94 -1.02
CA HIS A 165 6.14 7.75 -2.22
C HIS A 165 7.38 8.68 -2.22
N ILE A 166 8.27 8.52 -1.23
CA ILE A 166 9.65 9.02 -1.35
C ILE A 166 10.40 7.96 -2.14
N PHE A 167 10.70 8.26 -3.40
CA PHE A 167 11.26 7.30 -4.36
C PHE A 167 12.45 6.50 -3.80
N TYR A 168 13.40 7.17 -3.15
CA TYR A 168 14.55 6.50 -2.52
C TYR A 168 14.13 5.47 -1.46
N HIS A 169 13.12 5.76 -0.64
CA HIS A 169 12.62 4.81 0.35
C HIS A 169 11.94 3.62 -0.32
N PHE A 170 11.13 3.84 -1.36
CA PHE A 170 10.53 2.75 -2.13
C PHE A 170 11.58 1.82 -2.72
N VAL A 171 12.58 2.35 -3.45
CA VAL A 171 13.61 1.50 -4.09
C VAL A 171 14.52 0.78 -3.10
N THR A 172 14.61 1.26 -1.85
CA THR A 172 15.30 0.55 -0.75
C THR A 172 14.42 -0.46 0.00
N GLY A 173 13.16 -0.62 -0.43
CA GLY A 173 12.25 -1.68 0.00
C GLY A 173 11.15 -1.25 0.98
N LEU A 174 10.86 0.05 1.11
CA LEU A 174 9.77 0.54 1.95
C LEU A 174 8.40 0.46 1.25
N GLY A 175 7.87 -0.75 1.20
CA GLY A 175 6.54 -1.05 0.70
C GLY A 175 6.19 -2.53 0.83
N SER A 176 5.03 -2.89 0.29
CA SER A 176 4.51 -4.25 0.18
C SER A 176 3.75 -4.39 -1.13
N VAL A 177 3.25 -5.58 -1.41
CA VAL A 177 2.26 -5.81 -2.46
C VAL A 177 1.03 -6.47 -1.87
N ILE A 178 -0.13 -5.87 -2.07
CA ILE A 178 -1.42 -6.45 -1.70
C ILE A 178 -2.05 -6.98 -2.98
N VAL A 179 -2.40 -8.25 -3.05
CA VAL A 179 -3.13 -8.83 -4.18
C VAL A 179 -4.59 -8.97 -3.77
N GLY A 180 -5.49 -8.28 -4.46
CA GLY A 180 -6.93 -8.40 -4.26
C GLY A 180 -7.55 -9.26 -5.35
N GLY A 181 -8.20 -10.36 -4.98
CA GLY A 181 -8.98 -11.20 -5.88
C GLY A 181 -8.17 -11.88 -6.98
N PRO A 182 -7.25 -12.81 -6.66
CA PRO A 182 -6.45 -13.51 -7.68
C PRO A 182 -7.32 -14.26 -8.71
N ASP A 183 -8.41 -14.89 -8.28
CA ASP A 183 -9.35 -15.56 -9.18
C ASP A 183 -10.04 -14.57 -10.13
N GLU A 184 -10.44 -13.40 -9.61
CA GLU A 184 -11.02 -12.35 -10.43
C GLU A 184 -10.00 -11.70 -11.38
N ILE A 185 -8.72 -11.62 -11.00
CA ILE A 185 -7.64 -11.19 -11.91
C ILE A 185 -7.60 -12.11 -13.13
N LEU A 186 -7.57 -13.44 -12.91
CA LEU A 186 -7.54 -14.43 -13.99
C LEU A 186 -8.75 -14.32 -14.93
N GLN A 187 -9.91 -13.92 -14.40
CA GLN A 187 -11.16 -13.84 -15.16
C GLN A 187 -11.36 -12.50 -15.88
N GLN A 188 -10.82 -11.40 -15.36
CA GLN A 188 -11.17 -10.04 -15.77
C GLN A 188 -10.01 -9.25 -16.37
N VAL A 189 -8.78 -9.62 -16.04
CA VAL A 189 -7.59 -8.90 -16.51
C VAL A 189 -7.06 -9.61 -17.74
N HIS A 190 -7.26 -8.97 -18.89
CA HIS A 190 -6.72 -9.41 -20.18
C HIS A 190 -5.76 -8.35 -20.70
N PRO A 191 -4.44 -8.53 -20.52
CA PRO A 191 -3.46 -7.63 -21.08
C PRO A 191 -3.59 -7.53 -22.61
N ILE A 192 -3.28 -6.36 -23.15
CA ILE A 192 -3.25 -6.16 -24.61
C ILE A 192 -2.07 -6.91 -25.23
N GLU A 193 -2.12 -7.16 -26.54
CA GLU A 193 -1.08 -7.90 -27.29
C GLU A 193 0.35 -7.37 -27.03
N GLY A 194 0.52 -6.04 -26.94
CA GLY A 194 1.83 -5.45 -26.67
C GLY A 194 2.41 -5.74 -25.29
N TRP A 195 1.59 -6.18 -24.33
CA TRP A 195 2.02 -6.44 -22.95
C TRP A 195 2.88 -7.71 -22.84
N ASP A 196 2.50 -8.79 -23.53
CA ASP A 196 3.25 -10.06 -23.54
C ASP A 196 4.66 -9.89 -24.12
N ALA A 197 4.84 -8.91 -24.99
CA ALA A 197 6.14 -8.58 -25.60
C ALA A 197 7.10 -7.82 -24.65
N LEU A 198 6.60 -7.22 -23.55
CA LEU A 198 7.41 -6.34 -22.69
C LEU A 198 8.52 -7.09 -21.95
N CYS A 199 8.19 -8.22 -21.31
CA CYS A 199 9.18 -8.98 -20.54
C CYS A 199 10.27 -9.59 -21.46
N PRO A 200 9.95 -10.25 -22.59
CA PRO A 200 10.95 -10.70 -23.55
C PRO A 200 11.83 -9.57 -24.08
N ALA A 201 11.23 -8.42 -24.45
CA ALA A 201 11.98 -7.28 -24.96
C ALA A 201 12.98 -6.73 -23.92
N TYR A 202 12.54 -6.54 -22.67
CA TYR A 202 13.41 -6.09 -21.59
C TYR A 202 14.54 -7.09 -21.29
N ASN A 203 14.21 -8.38 -21.23
CA ASN A 203 15.20 -9.43 -20.94
C ASN A 203 16.24 -9.61 -22.05
N ALA A 204 15.92 -9.21 -23.28
CA ALA A 204 16.84 -9.23 -24.42
C ALA A 204 17.82 -8.05 -24.44
N LEU A 205 17.59 -7.00 -23.64
CA LEU A 205 18.50 -5.85 -23.56
C LEU A 205 19.87 -6.26 -23.00
N PRO A 206 20.97 -5.63 -23.43
CA PRO A 206 22.27 -5.74 -22.77
C PRO A 206 22.19 -5.41 -21.26
N PRO A 207 23.00 -6.06 -20.39
CA PRO A 207 22.92 -5.83 -18.94
C PRO A 207 23.12 -4.38 -18.49
N ASP A 208 23.86 -3.59 -19.26
CA ASP A 208 24.11 -2.17 -19.05
C ASP A 208 22.95 -1.26 -19.46
N GLU A 209 21.99 -1.78 -20.25
CA GLU A 209 20.72 -1.12 -20.58
C GLU A 209 19.57 -1.57 -19.67
N GLN A 210 19.69 -2.73 -19.02
CA GLN A 210 18.72 -3.20 -18.01
C GLN A 210 18.84 -2.45 -16.67
N ARG A 211 19.93 -1.70 -16.45
CA ARG A 211 20.16 -0.96 -15.20
C ARG A 211 20.70 0.43 -15.53
N CYS A 212 20.25 1.43 -14.77
CA CYS A 212 20.93 2.72 -14.75
C CYS A 212 22.32 2.53 -14.11
N ASN A 213 23.31 2.19 -14.92
CA ASN A 213 24.69 2.09 -14.47
C ASN A 213 25.29 3.51 -14.43
N ARG A 214 26.21 3.78 -13.49
CA ARG A 214 26.80 5.12 -13.35
C ARG A 214 27.74 5.50 -14.50
N ALA A 215 28.09 4.56 -15.38
CA ALA A 215 28.92 4.76 -16.55
C ALA A 215 28.11 5.27 -17.76
N SER A 216 26.82 4.94 -17.90
CA SER A 216 25.93 5.42 -18.97
C SER A 216 25.32 6.81 -18.72
N MET A 217 25.58 7.40 -17.55
CA MET A 217 25.16 8.77 -17.18
C MET A 217 26.30 9.80 -17.32
N ARG A 218 27.40 9.44 -17.98
CA ARG A 218 28.59 10.28 -18.20
C ARG A 218 28.84 10.63 -19.68
N GLU A 219 27.80 10.61 -20.49
CA GLU A 219 27.83 11.16 -21.85
C GLU A 219 27.14 12.53 -21.89
#